data_AF-A0A6G0W0P7-F1
#
_entry.id   AF-A0A6G0W0P7-F1
#
_cell.length_a   1.000
_cell.length_b   1.000
_cell.length_c   1.000
_cell.angle_alpha   90.00
_cell.angle_beta   90.00
_cell.angle_gamma   90.00
#
_symmetry.space_group_name_H-M   'P 1'
#
loop_
_entity.id
_entity.type
_entity.pdbx_description
1 polymer ?
#
loop_
_entity_poly.entity_id
_entity_poly.type
_entity_poly.pdbx_seq_one_letter_code
_entity_poly.pdbx_strand_id
1 'polypeptide(L)'
;MANDLIRVSETHWKTTGHITTTNGNLVISSSIEQESINCVAVIINKDIKNTVLGYNTFNDRIILLTEVVRTIPTKELLFVTGNLTAKIGTTNNEGHNMISVVGKCGIENNLFITKKNFKHHISILYTWQCPYGQYRSQIDYILVRNRWKSSVKDIKKYPGMDCGNDHNALVVEICLILIKSKQLIPRTKLNT
;
A
#
# COMPACT_ATOMS: atom_id res chain seq x y z
N MET A 1 -2.67 2.90 19.78
CA MET A 1 -2.14 1.83 18.91
C MET A 1 -0.97 2.43 18.14
N ALA A 2 0.22 1.83 18.21
CA ALA A 2 1.34 2.25 17.38
C ALA A 2 1.19 1.59 16.00
N ASN A 3 1.32 2.37 14.92
CA ASN A 3 1.36 1.81 13.58
C ASN A 3 2.78 1.33 13.30
N ASP A 4 2.92 0.09 12.81
CA ASP A 4 4.22 -0.49 12.48
C ASP A 4 4.76 0.06 11.14
N LEU A 5 3.86 0.24 10.17
CA LEU A 5 4.16 0.70 8.82
C LEU A 5 3.09 1.68 8.36
N ILE A 6 3.51 2.81 7.78
CA ILE A 6 2.62 3.80 7.18
C ILE A 6 3.12 4.08 5.77
N ARG A 7 2.24 4.00 4.77
CA ARG A 7 2.52 4.48 3.42
C ARG A 7 1.80 5.81 3.22
N VAL A 8 2.50 6.77 2.66
CA VAL A 8 1.98 8.07 2.24
C VAL A 8 2.22 8.20 0.74
N SER A 9 1.22 8.60 -0.02
CA SER A 9 1.35 8.94 -1.44
C SER A 9 1.13 10.43 -1.63
N GLU A 10 1.61 10.97 -2.75
CA GLU A 10 1.46 12.39 -3.12
C GLU A 10 2.15 13.30 -2.09
N THR A 11 3.32 12.90 -1.59
CA THR A 11 4.03 13.65 -0.54
C THR A 11 4.61 14.98 -1.03
N HIS A 12 4.82 15.12 -2.34
CA HIS A 12 5.50 16.27 -2.94
C HIS A 12 6.89 16.56 -2.37
N TRP A 13 7.53 15.57 -1.76
CA TRP A 13 8.89 15.70 -1.25
C TRP A 13 9.88 15.75 -2.41
N LYS A 14 10.92 16.57 -2.28
CA LYS A 14 11.93 16.80 -3.34
C LYS A 14 13.16 15.91 -3.21
N THR A 15 13.26 15.15 -2.13
CA THR A 15 14.38 14.26 -1.88
C THR A 15 13.94 12.82 -2.02
N THR A 16 14.81 12.01 -2.60
CA THR A 16 14.69 10.55 -2.68
C THR A 16 15.80 9.91 -1.86
N GLY A 17 15.49 8.74 -1.33
CA GLY A 17 16.33 8.05 -0.37
C GLY A 17 15.61 7.90 0.95
N HIS A 18 16.37 7.82 2.03
CA HIS A 18 15.80 7.59 3.35
C HIS A 18 16.35 8.56 4.38
N ILE A 19 15.51 8.87 5.37
CA ILE A 19 15.88 9.69 6.53
C ILE A 19 15.42 9.00 7.81
N THR A 20 16.13 9.23 8.91
CA THR A 20 15.63 8.88 10.24
C THR A 20 15.06 10.13 10.89
N THR A 21 13.79 10.08 11.28
CA THR A 21 13.13 11.17 12.02
C THR A 21 13.75 11.36 13.40
N THR A 22 13.52 12.53 14.01
CA THR A 22 13.95 12.83 15.39
C THR A 22 13.43 11.81 16.41
N ASN A 23 12.24 11.27 16.17
CA ASN A 23 11.62 10.24 17.02
C ASN A 23 12.13 8.83 16.72
N GLY A 24 13.09 8.68 15.80
CA GLY A 24 13.79 7.43 15.49
C GLY A 24 13.15 6.56 14.42
N ASN A 25 11.99 6.93 13.86
CA ASN A 25 11.34 6.22 12.76
C ASN A 25 12.15 6.39 11.46
N LEU A 26 12.15 5.35 10.61
CA LEU A 26 12.77 5.38 9.30
C LEU A 26 11.73 5.82 8.26
N VAL A 27 12.10 6.74 7.38
CA VAL A 27 11.26 7.20 6.27
C VAL A 27 12.01 6.95 4.98
N ILE A 28 11.39 6.23 4.05
CA ILE A 28 11.91 5.95 2.71
C ILE A 28 11.03 6.70 1.71
N SER A 29 11.62 7.41 0.76
CA SER A 29 10.94 8.25 -0.22
C SER A 29 11.40 7.95 -1.64
N SER A 30 10.45 7.92 -2.57
CA SER A 30 10.67 7.57 -3.98
C SER A 30 10.69 8.77 -4.93
N SER A 31 10.98 9.96 -4.42
CA SER A 31 10.90 11.21 -5.20
C SER A 31 11.93 11.30 -6.32
N ILE A 32 11.83 12.32 -7.17
CA ILE A 32 12.91 12.71 -8.10
C ILE A 32 13.24 14.17 -7.79
N GLU A 33 14.51 14.54 -7.77
CA GLU A 33 14.96 15.90 -7.38
C GLU A 33 14.38 17.04 -8.25
N GLN A 34 13.84 16.72 -9.44
CA GLN A 34 13.34 17.70 -10.40
C GLN A 34 11.80 17.76 -10.52
N GLU A 35 11.07 16.71 -10.15
CA GLU A 35 9.60 16.69 -10.23
C GLU A 35 8.99 15.98 -9.00
N SER A 36 8.26 16.75 -8.18
CA SER A 36 7.64 16.28 -6.93
C SER A 36 6.26 15.62 -7.12
N ILE A 37 5.85 15.39 -8.36
CA ILE A 37 4.47 15.00 -8.67
C ILE A 37 4.37 13.46 -8.54
N ASN A 38 3.50 12.98 -7.64
CA ASN A 38 3.20 11.55 -7.39
C ASN A 38 4.24 10.74 -6.59
N CYS A 39 5.06 11.38 -5.74
CA CYS A 39 6.01 10.66 -4.88
C CYS A 39 5.31 9.79 -3.82
N VAL A 40 5.93 8.67 -3.47
CA VAL A 40 5.48 7.78 -2.38
C VAL A 40 6.52 7.76 -1.28
N ALA A 41 6.06 7.81 -0.03
CA ALA A 41 6.88 7.56 1.13
C ALA A 41 6.37 6.37 1.95
N VAL A 42 7.29 5.66 2.57
CA VAL A 42 7.02 4.59 3.53
C VAL A 42 7.71 4.95 4.84
N ILE A 43 6.93 5.09 5.90
CA ILE A 43 7.38 5.36 7.26
C ILE A 43 7.32 4.05 8.03
N ILE A 44 8.44 3.67 8.62
CA ILE A 44 8.64 2.43 9.36
C ILE A 44 8.95 2.79 10.81
N ASN A 45 8.21 2.16 11.72
CA ASN A 45 8.37 2.39 13.14
C ASN A 45 9.80 2.07 13.62
N LYS A 46 10.33 2.90 14.51
CA LYS A 46 11.67 2.75 15.11
C LYS A 46 11.92 1.35 15.70
N ASP A 47 10.88 0.68 16.18
CA ASP A 47 10.96 -0.62 16.85
C ASP A 47 11.23 -1.75 15.83
N ILE A 48 10.81 -1.57 14.57
CA ILE A 48 10.98 -2.56 13.50
C ILE A 48 11.92 -2.10 12.38
N LYS A 49 12.41 -0.86 12.37
CA LYS A 49 13.24 -0.36 11.26
C LYS A 49 14.48 -1.22 10.97
N ASN A 50 15.04 -1.85 11.99
CA ASN A 50 16.23 -2.70 11.87
C ASN A 50 15.94 -4.07 11.23
N THR A 51 14.66 -4.39 10.95
CA THR A 51 14.25 -5.61 10.23
C THR A 51 14.12 -5.38 8.72
N VAL A 52 14.27 -4.14 8.25
CA VAL A 52 14.23 -3.80 6.82
C VAL A 52 15.54 -4.25 6.17
N LEU A 53 15.45 -5.15 5.18
CA LEU A 53 16.62 -5.70 4.49
C LEU A 53 17.11 -4.81 3.34
N GLY A 54 16.21 -4.01 2.76
CA GLY A 54 16.51 -3.14 1.63
C GLY A 54 15.23 -2.60 1.00
N TYR A 55 15.39 -1.66 0.07
CA TYR A 55 14.28 -1.12 -0.72
C TYR A 55 14.78 -0.74 -2.12
N ASN A 56 13.86 -0.76 -3.09
CA ASN A 56 14.07 -0.25 -4.44
C ASN A 56 12.95 0.72 -4.77
N THR A 57 13.28 1.80 -5.48
CA THR A 57 12.31 2.79 -5.97
C THR A 57 12.18 2.66 -7.47
N PHE A 58 10.94 2.67 -7.98
CA PHE A 58 10.63 2.47 -9.39
C PHE A 58 9.72 3.59 -9.88
N ASN A 59 9.94 4.08 -11.11
CA ASN A 59 9.20 5.21 -11.67
C ASN A 59 8.18 4.82 -12.77
N ASP A 60 8.23 3.59 -13.29
CA ASP A 60 7.32 3.09 -14.34
C ASP A 60 6.12 2.32 -13.75
N ARG A 61 4.90 2.63 -14.22
CA ARG A 61 3.69 2.50 -13.37
C ARG A 61 2.92 1.17 -13.42
N ILE A 62 2.83 0.47 -14.56
CA ILE A 62 1.87 -0.66 -14.68
C ILE A 62 2.51 -1.96 -15.16
N ILE A 63 3.28 -1.92 -16.25
CA ILE A 63 3.96 -3.11 -16.78
C ILE A 63 4.96 -3.63 -15.74
N LEU A 64 5.72 -2.70 -15.15
CA LEU A 64 6.70 -2.99 -14.12
C LEU A 64 6.06 -3.53 -12.83
N LEU A 65 4.86 -3.09 -12.45
CA LEU A 65 4.20 -3.63 -11.25
C LEU A 65 3.94 -5.13 -11.38
N THR A 66 3.44 -5.57 -12.54
CA THR A 66 3.20 -7.00 -12.79
C THR A 66 4.49 -7.79 -12.80
N GLU A 67 5.55 -7.24 -13.40
CA GLU A 67 6.87 -7.86 -13.44
C GLU A 67 7.48 -7.96 -12.03
N VAL A 68 7.49 -6.88 -11.26
CA VAL A 68 7.98 -6.85 -9.87
C VAL A 68 7.20 -7.81 -8.97
N VAL A 69 5.87 -7.92 -9.13
CA VAL A 69 5.09 -8.89 -8.36
C VAL A 69 5.49 -10.34 -8.68
N ARG A 70 5.94 -10.60 -9.91
CA ARG A 70 6.42 -11.93 -10.38
C ARG A 70 7.83 -12.25 -9.92
N THR A 71 8.70 -11.26 -9.73
CA THR A 71 10.07 -11.50 -9.21
C THR A 71 10.06 -11.92 -7.74
N ILE A 72 9.06 -11.48 -6.96
CA ILE A 72 8.93 -11.80 -5.54
C ILE A 72 8.41 -13.24 -5.36
N PRO A 73 9.07 -14.11 -4.57
CA PRO A 73 8.61 -15.46 -4.32
C PRO A 73 7.16 -15.53 -3.80
N THR A 74 6.36 -16.45 -4.34
CA THR A 74 4.93 -16.59 -4.00
C THR A 74 4.66 -16.96 -2.54
N LYS A 75 5.68 -17.49 -1.84
CA LYS A 75 5.62 -17.81 -0.41
C LYS A 75 5.74 -16.58 0.49
N GLU A 76 6.26 -15.48 -0.01
CA GLU A 76 6.48 -14.28 0.79
C GLU A 76 5.18 -13.48 0.97
N LEU A 77 5.09 -12.75 2.08
CA LEU A 77 4.00 -11.82 2.31
C LEU A 77 4.23 -10.59 1.44
N LEU A 78 3.29 -10.31 0.55
CA LEU A 78 3.34 -9.16 -0.35
C LEU A 78 2.05 -8.36 -0.23
N PHE A 79 2.22 -7.05 -0.01
CA PHE A 79 1.18 -6.05 -0.14
C PHE A 79 1.45 -5.17 -1.36
N VAL A 80 0.42 -4.96 -2.18
CA VAL A 80 0.42 -3.93 -3.22
C VAL A 80 -0.58 -2.88 -2.80
N THR A 81 -0.13 -1.64 -2.62
CA THR A 81 -0.96 -0.55 -2.10
C THR A 81 -0.82 0.68 -2.98
N GLY A 82 -1.91 1.42 -3.18
CA GLY A 82 -1.88 2.54 -4.11
C GLY A 82 -3.20 3.25 -4.30
N ASN A 83 -3.09 4.50 -4.73
CA ASN A 83 -4.13 5.16 -5.52
C ASN A 83 -4.11 4.49 -6.89
N LEU A 84 -4.87 3.40 -7.03
CA LEU A 84 -4.87 2.58 -8.25
C LEU A 84 -5.94 3.06 -9.24
N THR A 85 -6.47 4.28 -9.01
CA THR A 85 -7.40 5.08 -9.82
C THR A 85 -8.30 4.24 -10.72
N ALA A 86 -8.99 3.26 -10.13
CA ALA A 86 -9.92 2.43 -10.86
C ALA A 86 -11.05 1.97 -9.94
N LYS A 87 -12.29 2.30 -10.32
CA LYS A 87 -13.47 1.74 -9.68
C LYS A 87 -13.57 0.27 -10.08
N ILE A 88 -13.60 -0.63 -9.10
CA ILE A 88 -13.94 -2.03 -9.35
C ILE A 88 -15.45 -2.08 -9.59
N GLY A 89 -15.86 -2.17 -10.86
CA GLY A 89 -17.25 -2.40 -11.26
C GLY A 89 -17.53 -3.88 -11.42
N THR A 90 -18.74 -4.30 -11.04
CA THR A 90 -19.36 -5.54 -11.51
C THR A 90 -20.58 -5.14 -12.30
N THR A 91 -20.52 -5.23 -13.63
CA THR A 91 -21.73 -5.26 -14.46
C THR A 91 -21.61 -6.42 -15.42
N ASN A 92 -22.28 -7.52 -15.05
CA ASN A 92 -22.80 -8.43 -16.04
C ASN A 92 -23.96 -7.69 -16.70
N ASN A 93 -23.96 -7.70 -18.03
CA ASN A 93 -24.93 -7.09 -18.95
C ASN A 93 -24.55 -5.66 -19.35
N GLU A 94 -24.19 -5.56 -20.63
CA GLU A 94 -24.02 -4.33 -21.41
C GLU A 94 -22.69 -3.57 -21.20
N GLY A 95 -21.64 -4.16 -21.77
CA GLY A 95 -20.68 -3.38 -22.56
C GLY A 95 -19.86 -2.33 -21.83
N HIS A 96 -18.95 -2.78 -20.95
CA HIS A 96 -17.57 -2.29 -20.85
C HIS A 96 -16.80 -3.25 -19.93
N ASN A 97 -15.97 -4.13 -20.51
CA ASN A 97 -15.01 -4.96 -19.78
C ASN A 97 -13.87 -4.09 -19.22
N MET A 98 -14.17 -3.10 -18.38
CA MET A 98 -13.15 -2.42 -17.58
C MET A 98 -12.81 -3.32 -16.40
N ILE A 99 -12.06 -4.38 -16.68
CA ILE A 99 -11.20 -4.96 -15.66
C ILE A 99 -10.22 -3.84 -15.30
N SER A 100 -10.54 -3.12 -14.22
CA SER A 100 -9.66 -2.12 -13.61
C SER A 100 -8.21 -2.62 -13.56
N VAL A 101 -7.21 -1.74 -13.60
CA VAL A 101 -5.79 -2.11 -13.40
C VAL A 101 -5.65 -2.99 -12.15
N VAL A 102 -6.43 -2.67 -11.11
CA VAL A 102 -6.59 -3.46 -9.87
C VAL A 102 -7.13 -4.86 -10.13
N GLY A 103 -8.24 -4.99 -10.87
CA GLY A 103 -8.84 -6.26 -11.24
C GLY A 103 -7.90 -7.12 -12.09
N LYS A 104 -7.20 -6.51 -13.05
CA LYS A 104 -6.31 -7.22 -13.98
C LYS A 104 -5.07 -7.72 -13.24
N CYS A 105 -4.39 -6.82 -12.54
CA CYS A 105 -3.24 -7.16 -11.71
C CYS A 105 -3.61 -8.18 -10.61
N GLY A 106 -4.79 -8.01 -10.00
CA GLY A 106 -5.33 -8.91 -8.98
C GLY A 106 -5.53 -10.33 -9.49
N ILE A 107 -6.23 -10.47 -10.61
CA ILE A 107 -6.55 -11.77 -11.22
C ILE A 107 -5.27 -12.42 -11.77
N GLU A 108 -4.48 -11.70 -12.56
CA GLU A 108 -3.30 -12.25 -13.25
C GLU A 108 -2.18 -12.66 -12.29
N ASN A 109 -2.06 -11.99 -11.13
CA ASN A 109 -0.98 -12.26 -10.17
C ASN A 109 -1.47 -12.97 -8.89
N ASN A 110 -2.69 -13.51 -8.88
CA ASN A 110 -3.29 -14.18 -7.73
C ASN A 110 -3.22 -13.31 -6.44
N LEU A 111 -3.50 -12.02 -6.58
CA LEU A 111 -3.63 -11.08 -5.48
C LEU A 111 -5.11 -10.93 -5.10
N PHE A 112 -5.35 -10.99 -3.81
CA PHE A 112 -6.64 -10.81 -3.19
C PHE A 112 -6.89 -9.33 -2.90
N ILE A 113 -8.03 -8.83 -3.37
CA ILE A 113 -8.53 -7.48 -3.07
C ILE A 113 -9.15 -7.51 -1.68
N THR A 114 -8.47 -6.91 -0.70
CA THR A 114 -8.82 -7.00 0.74
C THR A 114 -10.27 -6.68 1.07
N LYS A 115 -10.89 -5.73 0.36
CA LYS A 115 -12.33 -5.41 0.46
C LYS A 115 -13.23 -6.65 0.45
N LYS A 116 -12.93 -7.64 -0.41
CA LYS A 116 -13.83 -8.78 -0.67
C LYS A 116 -14.12 -9.63 0.58
N ASN A 117 -13.24 -9.60 1.60
CA ASN A 117 -13.43 -10.36 2.83
C ASN A 117 -14.33 -9.67 3.85
N PHE A 118 -14.55 -8.36 3.73
CA PHE A 118 -15.21 -7.59 4.78
C PHE A 118 -16.45 -6.89 4.23
N LYS A 119 -17.63 -7.24 4.78
CA LYS A 119 -18.90 -6.58 4.47
C LYS A 119 -19.07 -5.32 5.31
N HIS A 120 -18.12 -4.40 5.19
CA HIS A 120 -18.22 -3.11 5.88
C HIS A 120 -19.22 -2.20 5.18
N HIS A 121 -19.92 -1.38 5.97
CA HIS A 121 -20.75 -0.32 5.42
C HIS A 121 -19.88 0.65 4.60
N ILE A 122 -20.43 1.20 3.52
CA ILE A 122 -19.67 2.04 2.58
C ILE A 122 -19.06 3.28 3.26
N SER A 123 -19.67 3.77 4.35
CA SER A 123 -19.15 4.88 5.17
C SER A 123 -17.83 4.56 5.89
N ILE A 124 -17.43 3.30 5.98
CA ILE A 124 -16.19 2.85 6.64
C ILE A 124 -15.05 2.69 5.62
N LEU A 125 -15.37 2.53 4.33
CA LEU A 125 -14.41 2.15 3.28
C LEU A 125 -14.10 3.24 2.26
N TYR A 126 -14.79 4.38 2.28
CA TYR A 126 -14.45 5.46 1.37
C TYR A 126 -13.09 6.05 1.73
N THR A 127 -12.29 6.29 0.70
CA THR A 127 -10.93 6.84 0.83
C THR A 127 -10.80 8.19 0.17
N TRP A 128 -11.85 8.66 -0.52
CA TRP A 128 -11.93 9.98 -1.13
C TRP A 128 -13.30 10.60 -0.88
N GLN A 129 -13.32 11.90 -0.62
CA GLN A 129 -14.53 12.69 -0.42
C GLN A 129 -14.43 13.98 -1.22
N CYS A 130 -15.45 14.30 -2.03
CA CYS A 130 -15.40 15.53 -2.81
C CYS A 130 -15.36 16.77 -1.90
N PRO A 131 -14.84 17.91 -2.39
CA PRO A 131 -15.01 19.20 -1.74
C PRO A 131 -16.50 19.38 -1.42
N TYR A 132 -16.84 19.79 -0.20
CA TYR A 132 -18.22 19.94 0.30
C TYR A 132 -18.99 18.65 0.61
N GLY A 133 -18.39 17.47 0.49
CA GLY A 133 -18.91 16.22 1.06
C GLY A 133 -20.14 15.60 0.38
N GLN A 134 -20.49 16.06 -0.83
CA GLN A 134 -21.62 15.54 -1.61
C GLN A 134 -21.41 14.09 -2.09
N TYR A 135 -20.17 13.74 -2.44
CA TYR A 135 -19.82 12.44 -3.01
C TYR A 135 -18.64 11.82 -2.26
N ARG A 136 -18.68 10.50 -2.15
CA ARG A 136 -17.62 9.68 -1.55
C ARG A 136 -17.31 8.52 -2.47
N SER A 137 -16.02 8.22 -2.63
CA SER A 137 -15.56 7.11 -3.45
C SER A 137 -14.45 6.33 -2.75
N GLN A 138 -14.30 5.07 -3.13
CA GLN A 138 -13.16 4.25 -2.78
C GLN A 138 -12.25 4.18 -4.00
N ILE A 139 -11.06 4.76 -3.88
CA ILE A 139 -10.07 4.79 -4.97
C ILE A 139 -8.70 4.27 -4.54
N ASP A 140 -8.51 4.08 -3.24
CA ASP A 140 -7.32 3.47 -2.66
C ASP A 140 -7.61 2.01 -2.31
N TYR A 141 -6.68 1.13 -2.71
CA TYR A 141 -6.80 -0.30 -2.47
C TYR A 141 -5.52 -0.87 -1.86
N ILE A 142 -5.71 -1.88 -1.03
CA ILE A 142 -4.66 -2.73 -0.51
C ILE A 142 -4.91 -4.14 -1.06
N LEU A 143 -3.97 -4.65 -1.84
CA LEU A 143 -3.98 -6.02 -2.33
C LEU A 143 -2.99 -6.84 -1.51
N VAL A 144 -3.33 -8.09 -1.23
CA VAL A 144 -2.48 -9.05 -0.55
C VAL A 144 -2.39 -10.32 -1.36
N ARG A 145 -1.27 -11.06 -1.35
CA ARG A 145 -1.26 -12.40 -1.97
C ARG A 145 -2.39 -13.27 -1.41
N ASN A 146 -3.10 -13.96 -2.29
CA ASN A 146 -4.28 -14.77 -1.93
C ASN A 146 -3.97 -15.83 -0.85
N ARG A 147 -2.75 -16.38 -0.83
CA ARG A 147 -2.26 -17.29 0.22
C ARG A 147 -2.37 -16.69 1.64
N TRP A 148 -2.16 -15.39 1.77
CA TRP A 148 -2.12 -14.67 3.05
C TRP A 148 -3.44 -13.96 3.37
N LYS A 149 -4.51 -14.20 2.60
CA LYS A 149 -5.80 -13.53 2.81
C LYS A 149 -6.39 -13.73 4.21
N SER A 150 -6.12 -14.88 4.84
CA SER A 150 -6.60 -15.22 6.19
C SER A 150 -5.84 -14.50 7.30
N SER A 151 -4.67 -13.94 6.99
CA SER A 151 -3.90 -13.11 7.93
C SER A 151 -4.49 -11.71 8.07
N VAL A 152 -5.23 -11.22 7.07
CA VAL A 152 -5.92 -9.93 7.14
C VAL A 152 -7.11 -10.03 8.08
N LYS A 153 -7.10 -9.25 9.16
CA LYS A 153 -8.12 -9.26 10.22
C LYS A 153 -9.19 -8.19 10.03
N ASP A 154 -8.79 -7.03 9.53
CA ASP A 154 -9.72 -5.94 9.27
C ASP A 154 -9.14 -4.98 8.21
N ILE A 155 -10.03 -4.25 7.57
CA ILE A 155 -9.69 -3.11 6.70
C ILE A 155 -10.72 -2.01 6.87
N LYS A 156 -10.27 -0.82 7.20
CA LYS A 156 -11.14 0.34 7.42
C LYS A 156 -10.40 1.63 7.17
N LYS A 157 -11.13 2.70 6.88
CA LYS A 157 -10.57 4.04 6.99
C LYS A 157 -10.10 4.31 8.42
N TYR A 158 -9.04 5.07 8.60
CA TYR A 158 -8.57 5.51 9.91
C TYR A 158 -9.41 6.70 10.38
N PRO A 159 -10.25 6.56 11.43
CA PRO A 159 -11.10 7.66 11.87
C PRO A 159 -10.25 8.77 12.51
N GLY A 160 -10.48 10.02 12.12
CA GLY A 160 -9.85 11.20 12.75
C GLY A 160 -8.40 11.46 12.34
N MET A 161 -7.86 10.72 11.36
CA MET A 161 -6.60 11.11 10.74
C MET A 161 -6.89 12.14 9.65
N ASP A 162 -6.43 13.36 9.87
CA ASP A 162 -6.48 14.43 8.89
C ASP A 162 -5.29 14.29 7.93
N CYS A 163 -5.57 14.00 6.66
CA CYS A 163 -4.56 13.92 5.61
C CYS A 163 -4.24 15.30 5.01
N GLY A 164 -4.95 16.37 5.40
CA GLY A 164 -4.82 17.70 4.81
C GLY A 164 -5.30 17.79 3.36
N ASN A 165 -6.02 16.77 2.87
CA ASN A 165 -6.59 16.69 1.53
C ASN A 165 -7.96 15.99 1.54
N ASP A 166 -8.52 15.76 0.36
CA ASP A 166 -9.78 15.05 0.12
C ASP A 166 -9.71 13.52 0.34
N HIS A 167 -8.54 12.98 0.71
CA HIS A 167 -8.34 11.56 0.98
C HIS A 167 -8.42 11.19 2.46
N ASN A 168 -8.92 10.00 2.73
CA ASN A 168 -8.92 9.37 4.05
C ASN A 168 -7.95 8.20 4.04
N ALA A 169 -7.10 8.09 5.07
CA ALA A 169 -6.17 6.98 5.15
C ALA A 169 -6.88 5.64 5.37
N LEU A 170 -6.37 4.63 4.70
CA LEU A 170 -6.82 3.25 4.79
C LEU A 170 -5.87 2.47 5.67
N VAL A 171 -6.40 1.79 6.68
CA VAL A 171 -5.63 0.94 7.57
C VAL A 171 -6.09 -0.49 7.46
N VAL A 172 -5.09 -1.38 7.41
CA VAL A 172 -5.27 -2.82 7.36
C VAL A 172 -4.66 -3.41 8.62
N GLU A 173 -5.40 -4.27 9.29
CA GLU A 173 -4.93 -5.00 10.46
C GLU A 173 -4.56 -6.43 10.04
N ILE A 174 -3.36 -6.86 10.40
CA ILE A 174 -2.82 -8.16 9.97
C ILE A 174 -2.33 -8.91 11.20
N CYS A 175 -2.65 -10.19 11.26
CA CYS A 175 -2.10 -11.12 12.23
C CYS A 175 -1.14 -12.09 11.53
N LEU A 176 0.12 -12.05 11.94
CA LEU A 176 1.17 -12.91 11.42
C LEU A 176 1.75 -13.76 12.55
N ILE A 177 2.02 -15.02 12.22
CA ILE A 177 2.88 -15.87 13.05
C ILE A 177 4.26 -15.82 12.41
N LEU A 178 5.19 -15.13 13.07
CA LEU A 178 6.56 -15.01 12.59
C LEU A 178 7.38 -16.21 13.08
N ILE A 179 8.03 -16.89 12.15
CA ILE A 179 9.00 -17.92 12.47
C ILE A 179 10.38 -17.26 12.48
N LYS A 180 11.16 -17.49 13.54
CA LYS A 180 12.53 -17.00 13.64
C LYS A 180 13.35 -17.57 12.48
N SER A 181 13.92 -16.70 11.64
CA SER A 181 14.83 -17.14 10.58
C SER A 181 16.04 -17.84 11.19
N LYS A 182 16.40 -19.02 10.63
CA LYS A 182 17.61 -19.76 11.03
C LYS A 182 18.90 -19.14 10.47
N GLN A 183 18.79 -18.28 9.46
CA GLN A 183 19.93 -17.58 8.85
C GLN A 183 19.93 -16.12 9.29
N LEU A 184 20.94 -15.75 10.09
CA LEU A 184 21.39 -14.37 10.22
C LEU A 184 22.16 -14.04 8.94
N ILE A 185 21.46 -13.66 7.88
CA ILE A 185 22.12 -13.01 6.74
C ILE A 185 22.84 -11.78 7.32
N PRO A 186 24.14 -11.56 7.03
CA PRO A 186 24.84 -10.37 7.51
C PRO A 186 24.00 -9.15 7.18
N ARG A 187 23.65 -8.38 8.20
CA ARG A 187 22.84 -7.17 8.05
C ARG A 187 23.66 -6.17 7.25
N THR A 188 23.45 -6.11 5.94
CA THR A 188 23.85 -4.94 5.18
C THR A 188 23.04 -3.78 5.76
N LYS A 189 23.71 -2.84 6.42
CA LYS A 189 23.06 -1.58 6.78
C LYS A 189 22.49 -1.00 5.48
N LEU A 190 21.29 -0.43 5.54
CA LEU A 190 20.76 0.40 4.44
C LEU A 190 21.92 1.29 3.97
N ASN A 191 22.29 1.18 2.69
CA ASN A 191 23.43 1.90 2.15
C ASN A 191 23.21 3.40 2.44
N THR A 192 24.02 3.94 3.35
CA THR A 192 24.09 5.36 3.70
C THR A 192 24.71 6.14 2.56
#